data_AF-A0A1Z3N9N3-F1
#
_entry.id   AF-A0A1Z3N9N3-F1
#
_cell.length_a   1.000
_cell.length_b   1.000
_cell.length_c   1.000
_cell.angle_alpha   90.00
_cell.angle_beta   90.00
_cell.angle_gamma   90.00
#
_symmetry.space_group_name_H-M   'P 1'
#
loop_
_entity.id
_entity.type
_entity.pdbx_description
1 polymer ?
#
loop_
_entity_poly.entity_id
_entity_poly.type
_entity_poly.pdbx_seq_one_letter_code
_entity_poly.pdbx_strand_id
1 'polypeptide(L)'
;MSLEKYFKDIIARVEASEDITNAGTDAEGFYKPIRTILLRHLNLLKDLHAKPLAKKMCRQSWDYVTEHVPPEWLIAGDAERDQLKKMLE
;
A
#
# COMPACT_ATOMS: atom_id res chain seq x y z
N MET A 1 17.10 1.65 3.20
CA MET A 1 16.12 2.68 3.62
C MET A 1 15.21 2.05 4.70
N SER A 2 14.25 2.79 5.26
CA SER A 2 13.25 2.27 6.20
C SER A 2 11.93 1.99 5.48
N LEU A 3 11.09 1.11 6.03
CA LEU A 3 9.72 0.90 5.53
C LEU A 3 8.91 2.19 5.47
N GLU A 4 9.07 3.09 6.44
CA GLU A 4 8.38 4.37 6.43
C GLU A 4 8.69 5.16 5.15
N LYS A 5 9.97 5.23 4.77
CA LYS A 5 10.37 5.93 3.53
C LYS A 5 9.85 5.20 2.30
N TYR A 6 9.94 3.87 2.28
CA TYR A 6 9.40 3.06 1.18
C TYR A 6 7.91 3.33 0.94
N PHE A 7 7.08 3.34 1.99
CA PHE A 7 5.66 3.65 1.85
C PHE A 7 5.42 5.12 1.47
N LYS A 8 6.20 6.07 1.99
CA LYS A 8 6.13 7.48 1.57
C LYS A 8 6.41 7.65 0.06
N ASP A 9 7.41 6.94 -0.46
CA ASP A 9 7.77 7.01 -1.87
C ASP A 9 6.64 6.47 -2.76
N ILE A 10 5.98 5.38 -2.35
CA ILE A 10 4.80 4.85 -3.05
C ILE A 10 3.61 5.82 -2.97
N ILE A 11 3.34 6.40 -1.80
CA ILE A 11 2.26 7.40 -1.60
C ILE A 11 2.45 8.56 -2.57
N ALA A 12 3.64 9.16 -2.60
CA ALA A 12 3.93 10.28 -3.49
C ALA A 12 3.70 9.92 -4.96
N ARG A 13 4.06 8.68 -5.34
CA ARG A 13 3.86 8.18 -6.70
C ARG A 13 2.38 7.98 -7.05
N VAL A 14 1.57 7.50 -6.11
CA VAL A 14 0.11 7.37 -6.27
C VAL A 14 -0.57 8.73 -6.32
N GLU A 15 -0.15 9.69 -5.50
CA GLU A 15 -0.68 11.06 -5.50
C GLU A 15 -0.40 11.77 -6.83
N ALA A 16 0.80 11.55 -7.40
CA ALA A 16 1.21 12.11 -8.68
C ALA A 16 0.72 11.30 -9.91
N SER A 17 0.12 10.13 -9.70
CA SER A 17 -0.33 9.25 -10.79
C SER A 17 -1.54 9.83 -11.52
N GLU A 18 -1.51 9.80 -12.85
CA GLU A 18 -2.70 10.04 -13.68
C GLU A 18 -3.51 8.75 -13.89
N ASP A 19 -2.85 7.58 -13.84
CA ASP A 19 -3.46 6.27 -14.11
C ASP A 19 -4.33 5.76 -12.96
N ILE A 20 -3.88 5.93 -11.72
CA ILE A 20 -4.65 5.51 -10.53
C ILE A 20 -5.66 6.59 -10.21
N THR A 21 -6.92 6.42 -10.61
CA THR A 21 -7.98 7.43 -10.39
C THR A 21 -9.00 6.99 -9.35
N ASN A 22 -10.01 7.83 -9.08
CA ASN A 22 -11.15 7.47 -8.25
C ASN A 22 -12.31 6.83 -9.04
N ALA A 23 -12.20 6.69 -10.36
CA ALA A 23 -13.28 6.21 -11.23
C ALA A 23 -13.45 4.68 -11.23
N GLY A 24 -13.14 4.02 -10.12
CA GLY A 24 -13.22 2.56 -10.01
C GLY A 24 -14.63 2.05 -9.78
N THR A 25 -14.81 0.75 -10.02
CA THR A 25 -15.99 -0.02 -9.60
C THR A 25 -15.56 -1.29 -8.89
N ASP A 26 -16.40 -1.79 -7.98
CA ASP A 26 -16.20 -3.11 -7.38
C ASP A 26 -16.80 -4.24 -8.25
N ALA A 27 -16.72 -5.47 -7.76
CA ALA A 27 -17.20 -6.66 -8.47
C ALA A 27 -18.73 -6.66 -8.70
N GLU A 28 -19.48 -5.87 -7.93
CA GLU A 28 -20.93 -5.72 -8.07
C GLU A 28 -21.31 -4.50 -8.93
N GLY A 29 -20.32 -3.75 -9.42
CA GLY A 29 -20.49 -2.58 -10.27
C GLY A 29 -20.75 -1.28 -9.51
N PHE A 30 -20.58 -1.24 -8.19
CA PHE A 30 -20.73 -0.01 -7.42
C PHE A 30 -19.48 0.86 -7.51
N TYR A 31 -19.70 2.17 -7.55
CA TYR A 31 -18.62 3.16 -7.57
C TYR A 31 -17.69 2.99 -6.36
N LYS A 32 -16.39 2.96 -6.62
CA LYS A 32 -15.35 2.82 -5.61
C LYS A 32 -14.21 3.82 -5.88
N PRO A 33 -13.94 4.76 -4.94
CA PRO A 33 -12.86 5.73 -5.10
C PRO A 33 -11.49 5.07 -4.87
N ILE A 34 -10.96 4.38 -5.89
CA ILE A 34 -9.75 3.55 -5.81
C ILE A 34 -8.55 4.32 -5.25
N ARG A 35 -8.21 5.50 -5.82
CA ARG A 35 -7.08 6.32 -5.35
C ARG A 35 -7.22 6.63 -3.86
N THR A 36 -8.38 7.10 -3.42
CA THR A 36 -8.61 7.45 -2.01
C THR A 36 -8.45 6.25 -1.09
N ILE A 37 -8.99 5.09 -1.46
CA ILE A 37 -8.89 3.87 -0.65
C ILE A 37 -7.45 3.36 -0.63
N LEU A 38 -6.75 3.40 -1.76
CA LEU A 38 -5.35 2.99 -1.86
C LEU A 38 -4.45 3.86 -0.98
N LEU A 39 -4.60 5.19 -1.05
CA LEU A 39 -3.84 6.12 -0.21
C LEU A 39 -4.10 5.89 1.28
N ARG A 40 -5.33 5.52 1.66
CA ARG A 40 -5.66 5.13 3.04
C ARG A 40 -4.87 3.89 3.46
N HIS A 41 -4.82 2.84 2.63
CA HIS A 41 -4.08 1.62 2.95
C HIS A 41 -2.56 1.86 3.01
N LEU A 42 -2.00 2.67 2.11
CA LEU A 42 -0.59 3.04 2.14
C LEU A 42 -0.23 3.85 3.40
N ASN A 43 -1.09 4.77 3.83
CA ASN A 43 -0.88 5.51 5.07
C ASN A 43 -0.98 4.61 6.31
N LEU A 44 -1.91 3.66 6.34
CA LEU A 44 -1.98 2.65 7.41
C LEU A 44 -0.68 1.84 7.49
N LEU A 45 -0.15 1.39 6.36
CA LEU A 45 1.14 0.67 6.31
C LEU A 45 2.29 1.56 6.81
N LYS A 46 2.37 2.80 6.33
CA LYS A 46 3.35 3.79 6.80
C LYS A 46 3.32 3.96 8.31
N ASP A 47 2.15 4.02 8.92
CA ASP A 47 2.01 4.34 10.34
C ASP A 47 2.08 3.10 11.26
N LEU A 48 1.70 1.93 10.76
CA LEU A 48 1.51 0.73 11.58
C LEU A 48 2.53 -0.38 11.33
N HIS A 49 3.43 -0.25 10.35
CA HIS A 49 4.41 -1.30 10.01
C HIS A 49 5.26 -1.78 11.20
N ALA A 50 5.54 -0.89 12.16
CA ALA A 50 6.33 -1.18 13.36
C ALA A 50 5.48 -1.65 14.56
N LYS A 51 4.16 -1.83 14.41
CA LYS A 51 3.24 -2.17 15.51
C LYS A 51 2.85 -3.66 15.44
N PRO A 52 3.35 -4.52 16.35
CA PRO A 52 3.08 -5.97 16.30
C PRO A 52 1.59 -6.33 16.34
N LEU A 53 0.80 -5.58 17.11
CA LEU A 53 -0.64 -5.80 17.25
C LEU A 53 -1.45 -5.42 15.99
N ALA A 54 -0.87 -4.62 15.09
CA ALA A 54 -1.51 -4.18 13.85
C ALA A 54 -1.28 -5.12 12.67
N LYS A 55 -0.55 -6.22 12.88
CA LYS A 55 -0.13 -7.16 11.83
C LYS A 55 -1.24 -7.62 10.89
N LYS A 56 -2.42 -7.96 11.43
CA LYS A 56 -3.58 -8.36 10.61
C LYS A 56 -4.02 -7.23 9.67
N MET A 57 -4.04 -5.99 10.17
CA MET A 57 -4.41 -4.80 9.40
C MET A 57 -3.34 -4.44 8.37
N CYS A 58 -2.05 -4.59 8.72
CA CYS A 58 -0.96 -4.41 7.77
C CYS A 58 -1.05 -5.42 6.63
N ARG A 59 -1.31 -6.71 6.92
CA ARG A 59 -1.49 -7.74 5.88
C ARG A 59 -2.64 -7.40 4.95
N GLN A 60 -3.83 -7.11 5.49
CA GLN A 60 -4.99 -6.72 4.68
C GLN A 60 -4.74 -5.47 3.83
N SER A 61 -4.02 -4.49 4.38
CA SER A 61 -3.67 -3.27 3.65
C SER A 61 -2.64 -3.52 2.57
N TRP A 62 -1.69 -4.41 2.83
CA TRP A 62 -0.69 -4.83 1.85
C TRP A 62 -1.32 -5.59 0.69
N ASP A 63 -2.24 -6.52 0.97
CA ASP A 63 -2.98 -7.27 -0.05
C ASP A 63 -3.70 -6.29 -1.01
N TYR A 64 -4.43 -5.32 -0.46
CA TYR A 64 -5.09 -4.27 -1.25
C TYR A 64 -4.10 -3.46 -2.10
N VAL A 65 -2.95 -3.08 -1.54
CA VAL A 65 -1.91 -2.34 -2.25
C VAL A 65 -1.37 -3.17 -3.42
N THR A 66 -1.06 -4.45 -3.21
CA THR A 66 -0.53 -5.33 -4.26
C THR A 66 -1.52 -5.60 -5.39
N GLU A 67 -2.82 -5.51 -5.13
CA GLU A 67 -3.87 -5.65 -6.15
C GLU A 67 -4.05 -4.38 -7.00
N HIS A 68 -3.77 -3.20 -6.44
CA HIS A 68 -4.14 -1.91 -7.05
C HIS A 68 -2.95 -1.02 -7.44
N VAL A 69 -1.73 -1.41 -7.06
CA VAL A 69 -0.49 -0.71 -7.44
C VAL A 69 0.25 -1.53 -8.49
N PRO A 70 0.74 -0.91 -9.57
CA PRO A 70 1.57 -1.59 -10.55
C PRO A 70 2.76 -2.31 -9.89
N PRO A 71 3.01 -3.61 -10.18
CA PRO A 71 4.04 -4.39 -9.51
C PRO A 71 5.45 -3.77 -9.58
N GLU A 72 5.76 -3.06 -10.66
CA GLU A 72 7.03 -2.38 -10.86
C GLU A 72 7.25 -1.17 -9.94
N TRP A 73 6.21 -0.73 -9.21
CA TRP A 73 6.32 0.29 -8.17
C TRP A 73 6.63 -0.30 -6.80
N LEU A 74 6.44 -1.62 -6.63
CA LEU A 74 6.60 -2.32 -5.36
C LEU A 74 8.01 -2.90 -5.17
N ILE A 75 8.99 -2.43 -5.95
CA ILE A 75 10.38 -2.88 -5.84
C ILE A 75 10.99 -2.35 -4.53
N ALA A 76 11.06 -3.23 -3.53
CA ALA A 76 11.75 -3.02 -2.27
C ALA A 76 13.22 -3.47 -2.37
N GLY A 77 14.14 -2.72 -1.74
CA GLY A 77 15.52 -3.17 -1.55
C GLY A 77 15.63 -4.26 -0.47
N ASP A 78 16.81 -4.83 -0.28
CA ASP A 78 17.00 -6.00 0.59
C ASP A 78 16.57 -5.73 2.04
N ALA A 79 16.92 -4.55 2.57
CA ALA A 79 16.56 -4.16 3.93
C ALA A 79 15.04 -3.96 4.10
N GLU A 80 14.36 -3.40 3.10
CA GLU A 80 12.91 -3.22 3.12
C GLU A 80 12.18 -4.56 2.96
N ARG A 81 12.70 -5.47 2.13
CA ARG A 81 12.15 -6.81 1.94
C ARG A 81 12.12 -7.60 3.24
N ASP A 82 13.22 -7.58 3.99
CA ASP A 82 13.30 -8.25 5.29
C ASP A 82 12.31 -7.65 6.30
N GLN A 83 12.12 -6.33 6.29
CA GLN A 83 11.16 -5.65 7.16
C GLN A 83 9.71 -5.91 6.72
N LEU A 84 9.41 -5.90 5.43
CA LEU A 84 8.11 -6.28 4.88
C LEU A 84 7.77 -7.71 5.28
N LYS A 85 8.72 -8.63 5.14
CA LYS A 85 8.54 -10.03 5.54
C LYS A 85 8.19 -10.15 7.02
N LYS A 86 8.94 -9.49 7.91
CA LYS A 86 8.64 -9.46 9.36
C LYS A 86 7.30 -8.82 9.71
N MET A 87 6.88 -7.80 8.95
CA MET A 87 5.59 -7.16 9.13
C MET A 87 4.43 -8.09 8.69
N LEU A 88 4.66 -8.91 7.68
CA LEU A 88 3.64 -9.74 7.04
C LEU A 88 3.56 -11.16 7.61
N GLU A 89 4.66 -11.78 8.03
CA GLU A 89 4.75 -13.14 8.60
C GLU A 89 4.35 -13.20 10.05
#